data_AF-A0A251XG78-F1
#
_entry.id   AF-A0A251XG78-F1
#
_cell.length_a   1.000
_cell.length_b   1.000
_cell.length_c   1.000
_cell.angle_alpha   90.00
_cell.angle_beta   90.00
_cell.angle_gamma   90.00
#
_symmetry.space_group_name_H-M   'P 1'
#
loop_
_entity.id
_entity.type
_entity.pdbx_description
1 polymer ?
#
loop_
_entity_poly.entity_id
_entity_poly.type
_entity_poly.pdbx_seq_one_letter_code
_entity_poly.pdbx_strand_id
1 'polypeptide(L)'
;MRSALRDPGYLSWTRDARRSRACLFARDPYGPGETTLNDRPRIPLRRRVGAVAASAAVIASCHLLAGCAASTSPAPTPAPTPSLTQEQQDEAEFRDVFMRYVSLDQSQETDEVLAGLLTGDALEGEISSVRDTQGKGQHGVGKATESAFAVTSHGSDAQGDFMVAQACLDVSGIRILDQSGNDVTPSRDVRLSLQMKAKRSTDGLWRISDSLRNESVRACG
;
A
#
# COMPACT_ATOMS: atom_id res chain seq x y z
N MET A 1 -15.85 7.39 -32.53
CA MET A 1 -14.69 6.90 -33.31
C MET A 1 -13.56 7.93 -33.27
N ARG A 2 -12.57 7.74 -32.39
CA ARG A 2 -11.12 8.03 -32.58
C ARG A 2 -10.39 7.96 -31.23
N SER A 3 -9.22 7.33 -31.29
CA SER A 3 -8.12 7.35 -30.31
C SER A 3 -8.30 6.55 -29.01
N ALA A 4 -8.39 5.23 -29.15
CA ALA A 4 -7.83 4.32 -28.16
C ALA A 4 -6.30 4.53 -28.12
N LEU A 5 -5.84 5.21 -27.09
CA LEU A 5 -4.43 5.35 -26.75
C LEU A 5 -3.84 3.93 -26.60
N ARG A 6 -2.87 3.62 -27.46
CA ARG A 6 -1.93 2.53 -27.27
C ARG A 6 -1.08 2.87 -26.06
N ASP A 7 -1.55 2.49 -24.88
CA ASP A 7 -0.70 2.45 -23.71
C ASP A 7 0.09 1.13 -23.74
N PRO A 8 1.41 1.15 -23.99
CA PRO A 8 2.23 -0.06 -24.04
C PRO A 8 2.23 -0.84 -22.71
N GLY A 9 1.81 -0.23 -21.60
CA GLY A 9 1.63 -0.92 -20.31
C GLY A 9 0.43 -1.88 -20.25
N TYR A 10 -0.60 -1.68 -21.08
CA TYR A 10 -1.82 -2.52 -21.05
C TYR A 10 -1.60 -3.90 -21.72
N LEU A 11 -0.68 -3.98 -22.69
CA LEU A 11 -0.44 -5.21 -23.45
C LEU A 11 0.41 -6.24 -22.70
N SER A 12 1.17 -5.86 -21.67
CA SER A 12 1.89 -6.84 -20.83
C SER A 12 0.95 -7.55 -19.86
N TRP A 13 -0.04 -6.84 -19.30
CA TRP A 13 -0.99 -7.40 -18.34
C TRP A 13 -1.80 -8.57 -18.89
N THR A 14 -2.30 -8.49 -20.12
CA THR A 14 -3.18 -9.52 -20.70
C THR A 14 -2.45 -10.76 -21.22
N ARG A 15 -1.13 -10.68 -21.46
CA ARG A 15 -0.33 -11.83 -21.92
C ARG A 15 0.31 -12.61 -20.76
N ASP A 16 0.64 -11.95 -19.64
CA ASP A 16 1.25 -12.60 -18.48
C ASP A 16 0.25 -13.13 -17.43
N ALA A 17 -1.00 -12.63 -17.38
CA ALA A 17 -2.02 -13.13 -16.44
C ALA A 17 -2.36 -14.64 -16.62
N ARG A 18 -1.97 -15.27 -17.74
CA ARG A 18 -2.15 -16.72 -17.95
C ARG A 18 -1.02 -17.58 -17.36
N ARG A 19 0.03 -16.98 -16.81
CA ARG A 19 1.17 -17.64 -16.16
C ARG A 19 1.48 -17.03 -14.80
N SER A 20 0.65 -17.25 -13.80
CA SER A 20 1.07 -17.31 -12.38
C SER A 20 -0.11 -17.68 -11.48
N ARG A 21 -0.40 -18.99 -11.36
CA ARG A 21 -1.44 -19.51 -10.46
C ARG A 21 -0.92 -19.95 -9.08
N ALA A 22 0.32 -19.64 -8.69
CA ALA A 22 0.87 -20.16 -7.41
C ALA A 22 2.12 -19.42 -6.84
N CYS A 23 2.56 -18.29 -7.41
CA CYS A 23 3.96 -17.88 -7.25
C CYS A 23 4.29 -17.00 -6.03
N LEU A 24 3.34 -16.69 -5.14
CA LEU A 24 3.71 -16.01 -3.88
C LEU A 24 4.39 -16.96 -2.87
N PHE A 25 4.24 -18.29 -3.03
CA PHE A 25 4.89 -19.30 -2.17
C PHE A 25 5.54 -20.48 -2.92
N ALA A 26 5.50 -20.50 -4.26
CA ALA A 26 6.20 -21.52 -5.04
C ALA A 26 7.70 -21.17 -5.15
N ARG A 27 8.53 -22.00 -4.50
CA ARG A 27 9.99 -22.08 -4.63
C ARG A 27 10.47 -21.82 -6.07
N ASP A 28 11.39 -20.88 -6.24
CA ASP A 28 12.29 -20.85 -7.39
C ASP A 28 13.32 -22.00 -7.27
N PRO A 29 13.49 -22.85 -8.30
CA PRO A 29 14.48 -23.94 -8.31
C PRO A 29 15.87 -23.55 -8.86
N TYR A 30 16.19 -22.26 -9.02
CA TYR A 30 17.50 -21.84 -9.53
C TYR A 30 18.40 -21.27 -8.42
N GLY A 31 19.50 -21.98 -8.15
CA GLY A 31 20.52 -21.63 -7.19
C GLY A 31 21.39 -20.41 -7.58
N PRO A 32 22.22 -19.93 -6.63
CA PRO A 32 22.83 -18.60 -6.70
C PRO A 32 24.07 -18.58 -7.60
N GLY A 33 24.09 -17.64 -8.55
CA GLY A 33 25.32 -17.17 -9.18
C GLY A 33 25.99 -16.14 -8.28
N GLU A 34 27.22 -16.40 -7.90
CA GLU A 34 28.14 -15.44 -7.26
C GLU A 34 28.30 -14.19 -8.13
N THR A 35 28.05 -13.02 -7.54
CA THR A 35 28.77 -11.81 -7.95
C THR A 35 29.18 -11.00 -6.73
N THR A 36 30.47 -10.72 -6.73
CA THR A 36 31.32 -10.06 -5.74
C THR A 36 30.94 -8.62 -5.43
N LEU A 37 30.89 -8.32 -4.13
CA LEU A 37 31.58 -7.23 -3.42
C LEU A 37 32.02 -6.01 -4.26
N ASN A 38 31.37 -4.86 -4.04
CA ASN A 38 31.96 -3.51 -4.09
C ASN A 38 31.03 -2.55 -3.34
N ASP A 39 31.39 -2.20 -2.11
CA ASP A 39 32.10 -0.96 -1.72
C ASP A 39 31.18 0.27 -1.71
N ARG A 40 30.78 0.68 -0.49
CA ARG A 40 29.91 1.83 -0.21
C ARG A 40 30.76 3.00 0.28
N PRO A 41 30.71 4.19 -0.34
CA PRO A 41 31.27 5.39 0.26
C PRO A 41 30.38 5.87 1.42
N ARG A 42 31.01 6.03 2.60
CA ARG A 42 30.39 6.62 3.80
C ARG A 42 30.32 8.13 3.64
N ILE A 43 29.11 8.70 3.62
CA ILE A 43 28.89 10.15 3.68
C ILE A 43 28.76 10.56 5.16
N PRO A 44 29.59 11.48 5.68
CA PRO A 44 29.48 11.94 7.07
C PRO A 44 28.27 12.86 7.28
N LEU A 45 27.51 12.59 8.35
CA LEU A 45 26.41 13.40 8.84
C LEU A 45 26.90 14.76 9.38
N ARG A 46 26.44 15.86 8.79
CA ARG A 46 26.63 17.22 9.34
C ARG A 46 25.61 17.49 10.45
N ARG A 47 26.11 17.58 11.68
CA ARG A 47 25.41 18.00 12.89
C ARG A 47 25.13 19.52 12.80
N ARG A 48 23.87 19.94 12.69
CA ARG A 48 23.46 21.34 12.92
C ARG A 48 22.83 21.45 14.30
N VAL A 49 23.61 21.98 15.24
CA VAL A 49 23.14 22.50 16.53
C VAL A 49 22.74 23.96 16.28
N GLY A 50 21.49 24.31 16.58
CA GLY A 50 20.99 25.68 16.52
C GLY A 50 20.20 25.97 17.78
N ALA A 51 20.67 26.95 18.56
CA ALA A 51 20.26 27.25 19.91
C ALA A 51 19.07 28.23 19.99
N VAL A 52 18.28 28.05 21.06
CA VAL A 52 17.69 29.02 22.01
C VAL A 52 17.51 30.47 21.56
N ALA A 53 16.27 30.97 21.68
CA ALA A 53 16.01 32.32 22.20
C ALA A 53 14.64 32.38 22.87
N ALA A 54 14.64 32.46 24.20
CA ALA A 54 13.51 32.89 25.00
C ALA A 54 13.53 34.42 25.08
N SER A 55 12.36 35.07 25.06
CA SER A 55 12.22 36.48 25.45
C SER A 55 10.84 36.71 26.03
N ALA A 56 10.81 36.94 27.34
CA ALA A 56 9.69 37.49 28.07
C ALA A 56 9.99 38.96 28.36
N ALA A 57 9.02 39.85 28.17
CA ALA A 57 8.94 41.12 28.90
C ALA A 57 7.53 41.71 28.78
N VAL A 58 6.92 41.90 29.96
CA VAL A 58 5.66 42.61 30.23
C VAL A 58 5.98 44.09 30.43
N ILE A 59 5.23 45.02 29.83
CA ILE A 59 4.98 46.35 30.41
C ILE A 59 3.54 46.79 30.09
N ALA A 60 2.81 47.10 31.15
CA ALA A 60 1.49 47.70 31.17
C ALA A 60 1.56 49.23 31.03
N SER A 61 0.56 49.85 30.39
CA SER A 61 0.21 51.26 30.60
C SER A 61 -1.22 51.53 30.13
N CYS A 62 -2.06 51.98 31.06
CA CYS A 62 -3.40 52.52 30.86
C CYS A 62 -3.37 53.82 30.03
N HIS A 63 -4.46 54.16 29.33
CA HIS A 63 -5.17 55.46 29.42
C HIS A 63 -6.38 55.54 28.46
N LEU A 64 -7.56 55.73 29.06
CA LEU A 64 -8.63 56.70 28.76
C LEU A 64 -9.38 56.73 27.40
N LEU A 65 -10.68 56.47 27.53
CA LEU A 65 -11.85 57.21 27.02
C LEU A 65 -12.24 57.17 25.52
N ALA A 66 -13.57 57.07 25.35
CA ALA A 66 -14.41 57.40 24.20
C ALA A 66 -14.75 56.29 23.19
N GLY A 67 -15.97 55.76 23.38
CA GLY A 67 -16.95 55.37 22.35
C GLY A 67 -16.46 54.74 21.05
N CYS A 68 -16.74 53.46 20.89
CA CYS A 68 -17.09 52.89 19.59
C CYS A 68 -18.16 51.84 19.83
N ALA A 69 -19.25 51.94 19.07
CA ALA A 69 -20.29 50.93 18.99
C ALA A 69 -19.64 49.55 18.87
N ALA A 70 -20.19 48.54 19.55
CA ALA A 70 -19.81 47.16 19.35
C ALA A 70 -20.15 46.77 17.90
N SER A 71 -19.23 47.03 16.98
CA SER A 71 -19.23 46.38 15.67
C SER A 71 -18.95 44.91 15.95
N THR A 72 -20.04 44.13 16.01
CA THR A 72 -20.00 42.68 15.84
C THR A 72 -19.34 42.41 14.49
N SER A 73 -18.01 42.27 14.49
CA SER A 73 -17.28 41.78 13.32
C SER A 73 -17.81 40.37 13.06
N PRO A 74 -18.39 40.10 11.87
CA PRO A 74 -18.87 38.77 11.56
C PRO A 74 -17.70 37.79 11.68
N ALA A 75 -17.90 36.70 12.44
CA ALA A 75 -16.91 35.64 12.55
C ALA A 75 -16.48 35.21 11.14
N PRO A 76 -15.18 34.97 10.89
CA PRO A 76 -14.71 34.59 9.57
C PRO A 76 -15.45 33.32 9.13
N THR A 77 -16.18 33.42 8.02
CA THR A 77 -16.81 32.26 7.40
C THR A 77 -15.70 31.25 7.10
N PRO A 78 -15.81 29.97 7.53
CA PRO A 78 -14.81 28.98 7.22
C PRO A 78 -14.64 28.92 5.70
N ALA A 79 -13.40 29.08 5.25
CA ALA A 79 -13.07 28.94 3.84
C ALA A 79 -13.50 27.54 3.39
N PRO A 80 -14.07 27.38 2.17
CA PRO A 80 -14.46 26.07 1.68
C PRO A 80 -13.23 25.16 1.64
N THR A 81 -13.28 24.07 2.40
CA THR A 81 -12.27 23.01 2.31
C THR A 81 -12.25 22.51 0.87
N PRO A 82 -11.07 22.40 0.23
CA PRO A 82 -11.00 21.84 -1.11
C PRO A 82 -11.55 20.41 -1.10
N SER A 83 -12.62 20.18 -1.84
CA SER A 83 -13.14 18.83 -2.08
C SER A 83 -12.19 18.12 -3.04
N LEU A 84 -11.79 16.89 -2.70
CA LEU A 84 -11.02 16.03 -3.59
C LEU A 84 -11.81 15.75 -4.88
N THR A 85 -11.10 15.58 -5.99
CA THR A 85 -11.71 15.06 -7.22
C THR A 85 -12.13 13.60 -7.03
N GLN A 86 -13.05 13.10 -7.86
CA GLN A 86 -13.47 11.68 -7.79
C GLN A 86 -12.27 10.73 -7.94
N GLU A 87 -11.35 11.05 -8.85
CA GLU A 87 -10.11 10.28 -9.07
C GLU A 87 -9.28 10.21 -7.79
N GLN A 88 -9.08 11.33 -7.10
CA GLN A 88 -8.33 11.37 -5.84
C GLN A 88 -9.03 10.59 -4.72
N GLN A 89 -10.37 10.57 -4.71
CA GLN A 89 -11.15 9.77 -3.77
C GLN A 89 -10.97 8.27 -4.07
N ASP A 90 -11.06 7.87 -5.33
CA ASP A 90 -10.89 6.48 -5.75
C ASP A 90 -9.46 5.97 -5.46
N GLU A 91 -8.42 6.77 -5.72
CA GLU A 91 -7.05 6.41 -5.37
C GLU A 91 -6.86 6.24 -3.85
N ALA A 92 -7.51 7.09 -3.04
CA ALA A 92 -7.48 6.99 -1.60
C ALA A 92 -8.21 5.73 -1.11
N GLU A 93 -9.35 5.37 -1.72
CA GLU A 93 -10.08 4.13 -1.42
C GLU A 93 -9.25 2.89 -1.80
N PHE A 94 -8.58 2.89 -2.95
CA PHE A 94 -7.68 1.78 -3.32
C PHE A 94 -6.52 1.67 -2.32
N ARG A 95 -5.90 2.78 -1.95
CA ARG A 95 -4.85 2.78 -0.92
C ARG A 95 -5.38 2.22 0.41
N ASP A 96 -6.57 2.62 0.85
CA ASP A 96 -7.18 2.13 2.08
C ASP A 96 -7.39 0.62 2.04
N VAL A 97 -7.97 0.09 0.96
CA VAL A 97 -8.18 -1.35 0.78
C VAL A 97 -6.85 -2.12 0.83
N PHE A 98 -5.82 -1.60 0.16
CA PHE A 98 -4.48 -2.21 0.20
C PHE A 98 -3.86 -2.17 1.60
N MET A 99 -3.94 -1.04 2.30
CA MET A 99 -3.44 -0.92 3.66
C MET A 99 -4.17 -1.87 4.61
N ARG A 100 -5.50 -1.98 4.49
CA ARG A 100 -6.30 -2.92 5.29
C ARG A 100 -5.87 -4.36 5.04
N TYR A 101 -5.64 -4.75 3.79
CA TYR A 101 -5.12 -6.07 3.45
C TYR A 101 -3.71 -6.33 4.01
N VAL A 102 -2.74 -5.44 3.80
CA VAL A 102 -1.36 -5.62 4.29
C VAL A 102 -1.27 -5.61 5.81
N SER A 103 -2.13 -4.83 6.48
CA SER A 103 -2.15 -4.72 7.92
C SER A 103 -2.85 -5.88 8.64
N LEU A 104 -3.50 -6.76 7.88
CA LEU A 104 -4.18 -7.94 8.41
C LEU A 104 -3.15 -8.85 9.07
N ASP A 105 -3.40 -9.22 10.32
CA ASP A 105 -2.60 -10.26 10.94
C ASP A 105 -2.96 -11.60 10.29
N GLN A 106 -1.95 -12.41 9.98
CA GLN A 106 -2.14 -13.69 9.28
C GLN A 106 -3.06 -14.66 10.06
N SER A 107 -3.20 -14.49 11.38
CA SER A 107 -4.16 -15.27 12.18
C SER A 107 -5.64 -14.87 11.97
N GLN A 108 -5.89 -13.73 11.31
CA GLN A 108 -7.21 -13.17 11.04
C GLN A 108 -7.67 -13.37 9.59
N GLU A 109 -6.85 -14.03 8.77
CA GLU A 109 -7.17 -14.31 7.37
C GLU A 109 -8.20 -15.43 7.27
N THR A 110 -9.47 -15.03 7.21
CA THR A 110 -10.59 -15.93 6.86
C THR A 110 -11.10 -15.62 5.46
N ASP A 111 -11.77 -16.59 4.84
CA ASP A 111 -12.37 -16.43 3.51
C ASP A 111 -13.29 -15.19 3.44
N GLU A 112 -14.05 -14.90 4.50
CA GLU A 112 -14.96 -13.75 4.57
C GLU A 112 -14.20 -12.42 4.67
N VAL A 113 -13.15 -12.37 5.50
CA VAL A 113 -12.31 -11.16 5.64
C VAL A 113 -11.62 -10.86 4.31
N LEU A 114 -11.06 -11.90 3.68
CA LEU A 114 -10.39 -11.77 2.38
C LEU A 114 -11.37 -11.36 1.28
N ALA A 115 -12.57 -11.92 1.20
CA ALA A 115 -13.58 -11.51 0.21
C ALA A 115 -14.08 -10.06 0.39
N GLY A 116 -13.89 -9.50 1.58
CA GLY A 116 -14.15 -8.08 1.85
C GLY A 116 -13.09 -7.13 1.25
N LEU A 117 -11.91 -7.63 0.88
CA LEU A 117 -10.74 -6.86 0.46
C LEU A 117 -10.28 -7.20 -0.97
N LEU A 118 -10.41 -8.47 -1.34
CA LEU A 118 -9.89 -9.07 -2.55
C LEU A 118 -11.04 -9.59 -3.42
N THR A 119 -10.76 -9.73 -4.71
CA THR A 119 -11.62 -10.40 -5.69
C THR A 119 -10.75 -11.10 -6.73
N GLY A 120 -11.36 -11.83 -7.66
CA GLY A 120 -10.65 -12.49 -8.77
C GLY A 120 -9.48 -13.36 -8.33
N ASP A 121 -8.39 -13.31 -9.09
CA ASP A 121 -7.22 -14.17 -8.90
C ASP A 121 -6.49 -13.88 -7.58
N ALA A 122 -6.51 -12.63 -7.09
CA ALA A 122 -5.95 -12.29 -5.79
C ALA A 122 -6.67 -12.99 -4.64
N LEU A 123 -8.01 -13.02 -4.66
CA LEU A 123 -8.81 -13.70 -3.64
C LEU A 123 -8.61 -15.22 -3.69
N GLU A 124 -8.68 -15.81 -4.89
CA GLU A 124 -8.49 -17.26 -5.07
C GLU A 124 -7.10 -17.71 -4.60
N GLY A 125 -6.06 -16.94 -4.94
CA GLY A 125 -4.69 -17.20 -4.54
C GLY A 125 -4.49 -17.16 -3.02
N GLU A 126 -5.03 -16.14 -2.35
CA GLU A 126 -4.89 -16.00 -0.90
C GLU A 126 -5.66 -17.10 -0.15
N ILE A 127 -6.91 -17.38 -0.54
CA ILE A 127 -7.68 -18.49 0.05
C ILE A 127 -6.94 -19.82 -0.12
N SER A 128 -6.35 -20.07 -1.29
CA SER A 128 -5.55 -21.29 -1.51
C SER A 128 -4.32 -21.33 -0.60
N SER A 129 -3.62 -20.20 -0.43
CA SER A 129 -2.45 -20.09 0.44
C SER A 129 -2.79 -20.38 1.92
N VAL A 130 -3.87 -19.77 2.42
CA VAL A 130 -4.38 -19.98 3.78
C VAL A 130 -4.73 -21.46 3.99
N ARG A 131 -5.47 -22.07 3.07
CA ARG A 131 -5.88 -23.47 3.15
C ARG A 131 -4.71 -24.44 3.06
N ASP A 132 -3.73 -24.18 2.20
CA ASP A 132 -2.52 -24.99 2.08
C ASP A 132 -1.68 -24.96 3.36
N THR A 133 -1.62 -23.80 4.01
CA THR A 133 -0.92 -23.62 5.29
C THR A 133 -1.64 -24.39 6.40
N GLN A 134 -2.97 -24.23 6.51
CA GLN A 134 -3.79 -24.96 7.47
C GLN A 134 -3.76 -26.48 7.24
N GLY A 135 -3.79 -26.94 5.98
CA GLY A 135 -3.73 -28.35 5.61
C GLY A 135 -2.42 -29.04 6.01
N LYS A 136 -1.34 -28.28 6.20
CA LYS A 136 -0.06 -28.75 6.75
C LYS A 136 0.01 -28.70 8.27
N GLY A 137 -1.08 -28.30 8.94
CA GLY A 137 -1.09 -28.03 10.38
C GLY A 137 -0.27 -26.79 10.76
N GLN A 138 -0.03 -25.90 9.81
CA GLN A 138 0.72 -24.67 10.02
C GLN A 138 -0.23 -23.48 10.12
N HIS A 139 0.25 -22.38 10.68
CA HIS A 139 -0.47 -21.10 10.68
C HIS A 139 0.49 -19.92 10.58
N GLY A 140 0.06 -18.87 9.89
CA GLY A 140 0.80 -17.61 9.83
C GLY A 140 0.55 -16.75 11.06
N VAL A 141 1.56 -15.98 11.48
CA VAL A 141 1.44 -14.94 12.51
C VAL A 141 2.18 -13.68 12.09
N GLY A 142 1.74 -12.54 12.61
CA GLY A 142 2.29 -11.24 12.28
C GLY A 142 1.68 -10.67 11.00
N LYS A 143 2.26 -9.57 10.54
CA LYS A 143 1.76 -8.79 9.41
C LYS A 143 2.89 -8.25 8.56
N ALA A 144 2.57 -7.96 7.31
CA ALA A 144 3.49 -7.24 6.43
C ALA A 144 3.42 -5.73 6.69
N THR A 145 4.35 -5.01 6.07
CA THR A 145 4.33 -3.55 6.01
C THR A 145 4.56 -3.09 4.58
N GLU A 146 4.00 -1.94 4.22
CA GLU A 146 4.05 -1.40 2.88
C GLU A 146 4.82 -0.08 2.80
N SER A 147 5.38 0.19 1.63
CA SER A 147 5.96 1.47 1.29
C SER A 147 5.83 1.74 -0.21
N ALA A 148 6.09 2.98 -0.63
CA ALA A 148 6.10 3.37 -2.04
C ALA A 148 4.80 3.04 -2.83
N PHE A 149 3.65 3.06 -2.15
CA PHE A 149 2.36 2.90 -2.83
C PHE A 149 2.11 4.07 -3.79
N ALA A 150 1.82 3.77 -5.05
CA ALA A 150 1.41 4.75 -6.04
C ALA A 150 0.47 4.12 -7.07
N VAL A 151 -0.62 4.81 -7.39
CA VAL A 151 -1.46 4.48 -8.55
C VAL A 151 -0.72 4.93 -9.81
N THR A 152 -0.58 4.02 -10.77
CA THR A 152 0.18 4.23 -12.01
C THR A 152 -0.71 4.37 -13.23
N SER A 153 -1.95 3.88 -13.17
CA SER A 153 -2.91 4.02 -14.28
C SER A 153 -4.36 3.85 -13.84
N HIS A 154 -5.25 4.50 -14.58
CA HIS A 154 -6.70 4.39 -14.48
C HIS A 154 -7.27 3.86 -15.80
N GLY A 155 -8.40 3.17 -15.77
CA GLY A 155 -9.11 2.78 -16.98
C GLY A 155 -10.46 2.12 -16.72
N SER A 156 -11.13 1.74 -17.81
CA SER A 156 -12.39 1.00 -17.75
C SER A 156 -12.36 -0.12 -18.79
N ASP A 157 -12.87 -1.30 -18.43
CA ASP A 157 -13.04 -2.45 -19.32
C ASP A 157 -14.51 -2.92 -19.34
N ALA A 158 -14.79 -4.04 -20.03
CA ALA A 158 -16.15 -4.58 -20.10
C ALA A 158 -16.70 -5.02 -18.73
N GLN A 159 -15.83 -5.15 -17.72
CA GLN A 159 -16.16 -5.54 -16.37
C GLN A 159 -16.20 -4.34 -15.40
N GLY A 160 -15.97 -3.12 -15.89
CA GLY A 160 -16.08 -1.89 -15.11
C GLY A 160 -14.76 -1.12 -14.99
N ASP A 161 -14.74 -0.18 -14.06
CA ASP A 161 -13.57 0.66 -13.80
C ASP A 161 -12.47 -0.11 -13.07
N PHE A 162 -11.22 0.23 -13.38
CA PHE A 162 -10.04 -0.35 -12.77
C PHE A 162 -8.94 0.68 -12.53
N MET A 163 -8.11 0.39 -11.53
CA MET A 163 -6.86 1.11 -11.26
C MET A 163 -5.71 0.10 -11.19
N VAL A 164 -4.51 0.53 -11.55
CA VAL A 164 -3.28 -0.23 -11.33
C VAL A 164 -2.40 0.58 -10.40
N ALA A 165 -1.87 -0.09 -9.38
CA ALA A 165 -0.92 0.49 -8.44
C ALA A 165 0.34 -0.37 -8.36
N GLN A 166 1.39 0.23 -7.82
CA GLN A 166 2.60 -0.45 -7.41
C GLN A 166 2.88 -0.14 -5.94
N ALA A 167 3.50 -1.07 -5.25
CA ALA A 167 3.93 -0.90 -3.86
C ALA A 167 5.12 -1.82 -3.55
N CYS A 168 5.92 -1.45 -2.56
CA CYS A 168 6.86 -2.36 -1.94
C CYS A 168 6.22 -2.99 -0.70
N LEU A 169 6.19 -4.32 -0.66
CA LEU A 169 5.72 -5.08 0.49
C LEU A 169 6.93 -5.68 1.23
N ASP A 170 7.03 -5.43 2.53
CA ASP A 170 7.99 -6.07 3.43
C ASP A 170 7.26 -7.12 4.28
N VAL A 171 7.59 -8.39 4.03
CA VAL A 171 7.01 -9.57 4.69
C VAL A 171 7.91 -10.15 5.78
N SER A 172 8.97 -9.44 6.18
CA SER A 172 9.87 -9.88 7.27
C SER A 172 9.16 -10.02 8.62
N GLY A 173 8.03 -9.33 8.80
CA GLY A 173 7.19 -9.42 10.00
C GLY A 173 6.30 -10.66 10.08
N ILE A 174 6.22 -11.47 9.01
CA ILE A 174 5.37 -12.66 8.93
C ILE A 174 6.19 -13.92 9.20
N ARG A 175 5.69 -14.77 10.08
CA ARG A 175 6.24 -16.10 10.37
C ARG A 175 5.18 -17.18 10.16
N ILE A 176 5.62 -18.38 9.78
CA ILE A 176 4.79 -19.58 9.69
C ILE A 176 5.19 -20.49 10.84
N LEU A 177 4.23 -20.85 11.68
CA LEU A 177 4.44 -21.73 12.83
C LEU A 177 3.82 -23.11 12.57
N ASP A 178 4.46 -24.16 13.05
CA ASP A 178 3.88 -25.51 13.10
C ASP A 178 2.94 -25.69 14.31
N GLN A 179 2.34 -26.87 14.45
CA GLN A 179 1.44 -27.20 15.57
C GLN A 179 2.09 -27.14 16.95
N SER A 180 3.43 -27.26 17.02
CA SER A 180 4.20 -27.17 18.26
C SER A 180 4.64 -25.73 18.57
N GLY A 181 4.34 -24.78 17.69
CA GLY A 181 4.74 -23.38 17.81
C GLY A 181 6.17 -23.10 17.32
N ASN A 182 6.81 -24.04 16.63
CA ASN A 182 8.14 -23.81 16.05
C ASN A 182 8.01 -22.97 14.78
N ASP A 183 8.95 -22.05 14.58
CA ASP A 183 9.06 -21.29 13.34
C ASP A 183 9.58 -22.18 12.21
N VAL A 184 8.73 -22.40 11.22
CA VAL A 184 9.00 -23.18 10.00
C VAL A 184 8.95 -22.31 8.75
N THR A 185 9.10 -20.99 8.91
CA THR A 185 9.12 -20.04 7.80
C THR A 185 10.22 -20.42 6.81
N PRO A 186 9.90 -20.71 5.54
CA PRO A 186 10.90 -21.03 4.55
C PRO A 186 11.78 -19.81 4.25
N SER A 187 13.03 -20.05 3.83
CA SER A 187 13.86 -18.99 3.27
C SER A 187 13.17 -18.40 2.04
N ARG A 188 13.01 -17.07 2.03
CA ARG A 188 12.28 -16.31 1.02
C ARG A 188 12.80 -14.88 0.96
N ASP A 189 12.52 -14.20 -0.16
CA ASP A 189 12.69 -12.76 -0.25
C ASP A 189 11.72 -12.06 0.70
N VAL A 190 12.23 -11.09 1.46
CA VAL A 190 11.43 -10.36 2.45
C VAL A 190 10.89 -9.04 1.93
N ARG A 191 11.42 -8.51 0.82
CA ARG A 191 10.93 -7.29 0.17
C ARG A 191 10.48 -7.62 -1.24
N LEU A 192 9.21 -7.37 -1.52
CA LEU A 192 8.54 -7.76 -2.76
C LEU A 192 8.05 -6.50 -3.48
N SER A 193 8.53 -6.28 -4.69
CA SER A 193 7.96 -5.25 -5.57
C SER A 193 6.64 -5.76 -6.12
N LEU A 194 5.53 -5.12 -5.79
CA LEU A 194 4.19 -5.52 -6.23
C LEU A 194 3.66 -4.60 -7.32
N GLN A 195 2.94 -5.21 -8.26
CA GLN A 195 2.00 -4.53 -9.13
C GLN A 195 0.62 -5.14 -8.92
N MET A 196 -0.37 -4.28 -8.68
CA MET A 196 -1.71 -4.69 -8.28
C MET A 196 -2.74 -4.02 -9.17
N LYS A 197 -3.85 -4.71 -9.40
CA LYS A 197 -5.03 -4.14 -10.03
C LYS A 197 -6.18 -4.14 -9.02
N ALA A 198 -6.87 -3.01 -8.92
CA ALA A 198 -8.15 -2.94 -8.23
C ALA A 198 -9.28 -2.80 -9.26
N LYS A 199 -10.41 -3.42 -8.95
CA LYS A 199 -11.65 -3.30 -9.71
C LYS A 199 -12.77 -2.83 -8.80
N ARG A 200 -13.67 -2.01 -9.35
CA ARG A 200 -14.91 -1.64 -8.67
C ARG A 200 -15.88 -2.82 -8.77
N SER A 201 -16.27 -3.35 -7.63
CA SER A 201 -17.24 -4.45 -7.52
C SER A 201 -18.67 -3.94 -7.72
N THR A 202 -19.63 -4.86 -7.86
CA THR A 202 -21.05 -4.54 -8.09
C THR A 202 -21.72 -3.80 -6.93
N ASP A 203 -21.17 -3.91 -5.72
CA ASP A 203 -21.55 -3.15 -4.53
C ASP A 203 -20.89 -1.76 -4.46
N GLY A 204 -20.16 -1.36 -5.51
CA GLY A 204 -19.54 -0.04 -5.64
C GLY A 204 -18.18 0.09 -4.94
N LEU A 205 -17.72 -0.94 -4.22
CA LEU A 205 -16.47 -0.92 -3.48
C LEU A 205 -15.28 -1.33 -4.35
N TRP A 206 -14.13 -0.69 -4.15
CA TRP A 206 -12.87 -1.14 -4.72
C TRP A 206 -12.38 -2.40 -4.00
N ARG A 207 -11.93 -3.39 -4.77
CA ARG A 207 -11.25 -4.60 -4.27
C ARG A 207 -10.04 -4.91 -5.14
N ILE A 208 -9.01 -5.48 -4.55
CA ILE A 208 -7.81 -5.92 -5.29
C ILE A 208 -8.18 -7.17 -6.08
N SER A 209 -8.19 -7.10 -7.41
CA SER A 209 -8.50 -8.23 -8.28
C SER A 209 -7.28 -9.08 -8.61
N ASP A 210 -6.11 -8.46 -8.64
CA ASP A 210 -4.86 -9.07 -9.04
C ASP A 210 -3.72 -8.48 -8.21
N SER A 211 -2.78 -9.32 -7.78
CA SER A 211 -1.56 -8.91 -7.11
C SER A 211 -0.41 -9.80 -7.60
N LEU A 212 0.59 -9.17 -8.21
CA LEU A 212 1.71 -9.86 -8.81
C LEU A 212 3.01 -9.28 -8.27
N ARG A 213 3.94 -10.17 -7.91
CA ARG A 213 5.34 -9.80 -7.72
C ARG A 213 5.92 -9.41 -9.08
N ASN A 214 6.37 -8.17 -9.20
CA ASN A 214 6.94 -7.63 -10.42
C ASN A 214 8.20 -6.82 -10.12
N GLU A 215 9.37 -7.45 -10.24
CA GLU A 215 10.64 -6.76 -9.96
C GLU A 215 11.00 -5.71 -11.02
N SER A 216 10.32 -5.67 -12.18
CA SER A 216 10.57 -4.61 -13.16
C SER A 216 10.06 -3.25 -12.71
N VAL A 217 9.07 -3.18 -11.80
CA VAL A 217 8.56 -1.89 -11.28
C VAL A 217 9.48 -1.26 -10.24
N ARG A 218 10.41 -2.04 -9.65
CA ARG A 218 11.40 -1.58 -8.65
C ARG A 218 10.82 -0.73 -7.52
N ALA A 219 9.62 -1.07 -7.06
CA ALA A 219 8.95 -0.32 -6.00
C ALA A 219 9.74 -0.32 -4.67
N CYS A 220 10.58 -1.33 -4.44
CA CYS A 220 11.38 -1.46 -3.21
C CYS A 220 12.72 -0.69 -3.20
N GLY A 221 13.11 -0.05 -4.32
CA GLY A 221 14.38 0.67 -4.48
C GLY A 221 15.42 -0.10 -5.29
#